data_AF-A0A183HMW1-F1
#
_entry.id   AF-A0A183HMW1-F1
#
_cell.length_a   1.000
_cell.length_b   1.000
_cell.length_c   1.000
_cell.angle_alpha   90.00
_cell.angle_beta   90.00
_cell.angle_gamma   90.00
#
_symmetry.space_group_name_H-M   'P 1'
#
loop_
_entity.id
_entity.type
_entity.pdbx_description
1 polymer ?
#
loop_
_entity_poly.entity_id
_entity_poly.type
_entity_poly.pdbx_seq_one_letter_code
_entity_poly.pdbx_strand_id
1 'polypeptide(L)'
;MTKVKNGLLLNTARHLDRSRNDSNTNSSDDSDLIKLSFPIMQLFGRDLDLSPYFFGVEEYPSGDIDRVSGTNIKYVKLVALHFRTPRPNEWTSDDALHWERLVGNYFKNEYNSSLIRPIAFSVAHTQDEIVRAGLALMPYIFVGFILMCIFAVVTVGISSAYTRQKFYSAMEKKKPSAPLIGSD
;
A
#
# COMPACT_ATOMS: atom_id res chain seq x y z
N MET A 1 -4.72 21.50 0.74
CA MET A 1 -5.54 22.04 1.83
C MET A 1 -7.01 21.70 1.54
N THR A 2 -7.45 20.52 1.95
CA THR A 2 -8.72 19.93 1.49
C THR A 2 -9.79 20.15 2.55
N LYS A 3 -10.63 21.18 2.33
CA LYS A 3 -11.69 21.60 3.26
C LYS A 3 -12.93 20.70 3.11
N VAL A 4 -13.14 19.87 4.15
CA VAL A 4 -14.42 19.57 4.84
C VAL A 4 -15.68 19.39 3.97
N LYS A 5 -16.02 18.13 3.66
CA LYS A 5 -17.37 17.68 3.23
C LYS A 5 -18.26 17.22 4.41
N ASN A 6 -17.74 17.18 5.63
CA ASN A 6 -18.39 16.56 6.78
C ASN A 6 -19.53 17.41 7.41
N GLY A 7 -19.72 18.66 6.96
CA GLY A 7 -20.77 19.54 7.49
C GLY A 7 -22.17 19.28 6.92
N LEU A 8 -22.25 18.72 5.71
CA LEU A 8 -23.54 18.56 5.02
C LEU A 8 -24.36 17.38 5.57
N LEU A 9 -23.69 16.33 6.05
CA LEU A 9 -24.37 15.14 6.60
C LEU A 9 -24.93 15.38 8.01
N LEU A 10 -24.30 16.26 8.80
CA LEU A 10 -24.74 16.56 10.17
C LEU A 10 -26.07 17.32 10.22
N ASN A 11 -26.35 18.15 9.21
CA ASN A 11 -27.56 18.96 9.18
C ASN A 11 -28.79 18.15 8.73
N THR A 12 -28.59 17.17 7.84
CA THR A 12 -29.64 16.24 7.41
C THR A 12 -30.05 15.28 8.52
N ALA A 13 -29.08 14.75 9.29
CA ALA A 13 -29.37 13.88 10.45
C ALA A 13 -30.21 14.60 11.52
N ARG A 14 -29.86 15.86 11.85
CA ARG A 14 -30.64 16.68 12.80
C ARG A 14 -32.07 16.97 12.35
N HIS A 15 -32.33 16.99 11.04
CA HIS A 15 -33.66 17.27 10.52
C HIS A 15 -34.57 16.03 10.54
N LEU A 16 -33.99 14.82 10.53
CA LEU A 16 -34.71 13.55 10.65
C LEU A 16 -35.17 13.29 12.09
N ASP A 17 -34.35 13.64 13.09
CA ASP A 17 -34.69 13.46 14.52
C ASP A 17 -35.88 14.32 14.97
N ARG A 18 -36.14 15.46 14.32
CA ARG A 18 -37.20 16.39 14.74
C ARG A 18 -38.62 15.94 14.36
N SER A 19 -38.77 14.83 13.62
CA SER A 19 -40.06 14.36 13.11
C SER A 19 -40.47 12.96 13.61
N ARG A 20 -40.26 12.65 14.90
CA ARG A 20 -40.78 11.43 15.52
C ARG A 20 -41.70 11.76 16.69
N ASN A 21 -42.92 12.18 16.36
CA ASN A 21 -44.09 12.07 17.23
C ASN A 21 -44.85 10.82 16.80
N ASP A 22 -44.74 9.71 17.54
CA ASP A 22 -45.89 8.82 17.76
C ASP A 22 -45.68 7.75 18.85
N SER A 23 -46.67 7.74 19.75
CA SER A 23 -47.32 6.66 20.51
C SER A 23 -46.55 5.49 21.17
N ASN A 24 -46.68 5.46 22.51
CA ASN A 24 -47.06 4.36 23.43
C ASN A 24 -46.59 2.89 23.23
N THR A 25 -46.04 2.41 24.36
CA THR A 25 -46.05 1.05 24.97
C THR A 25 -45.04 -0.01 24.53
N ASN A 26 -44.04 -0.16 25.42
CA ASN A 26 -43.54 -1.41 26.03
C ASN A 26 -43.12 -2.56 25.11
N SER A 27 -41.88 -2.48 24.63
CA SER A 27 -41.05 -3.65 24.33
C SER A 27 -39.58 -3.24 24.25
N SER A 28 -38.83 -3.55 25.33
CA SER A 28 -37.36 -3.65 25.40
C SER A 28 -36.55 -2.58 24.67
N ASP A 29 -36.21 -1.50 25.38
CA ASP A 29 -35.30 -0.39 25.04
C ASP A 29 -33.85 -0.81 24.63
N ASP A 30 -33.59 -2.10 24.41
CA ASP A 30 -32.25 -2.65 24.18
C ASP A 30 -31.95 -2.87 22.67
N SER A 31 -32.94 -2.73 21.78
CA SER A 31 -32.80 -2.96 20.34
C SER A 31 -32.34 -1.76 19.52
N ASP A 32 -32.28 -0.56 20.11
CA ASP A 32 -31.97 0.69 19.38
C ASP A 32 -30.46 1.01 19.36
N LEU A 33 -29.63 0.15 19.95
CA LEU A 33 -28.19 0.37 20.01
C LEU A 33 -27.50 0.17 18.64
N ILE A 34 -28.00 -0.70 17.78
CA ILE A 34 -27.38 -1.02 16.48
C ILE A 34 -28.44 -1.30 15.40
N LYS A 35 -28.48 -0.46 14.36
CA LYS A 35 -29.30 -0.67 13.15
C LYS A 35 -28.41 -0.70 11.93
N LEU A 36 -28.21 -1.90 11.37
CA LEU A 36 -27.35 -2.12 10.21
C LEU A 36 -28.14 -1.88 8.90
N SER A 37 -27.89 -0.76 8.24
CA SER A 37 -28.39 -0.47 6.89
C SER A 37 -27.29 0.16 6.05
N PHE A 38 -27.34 -0.05 4.74
CA PHE A 38 -26.45 0.61 3.78
C PHE A 38 -27.24 1.70 3.03
N PRO A 39 -26.66 2.89 2.77
CA PRO A 39 -25.28 3.29 3.07
C PRO A 39 -25.05 3.78 4.51
N ILE A 40 -26.09 4.08 5.27
CA ILE A 40 -25.97 4.64 6.63
C ILE A 40 -26.44 3.63 7.66
N MET A 41 -25.56 3.30 8.61
CA MET A 41 -25.83 2.48 9.78
C MET A 41 -26.01 3.37 11.02
N GLN A 42 -26.88 2.98 11.93
CA GLN A 42 -27.01 3.63 13.23
C GLN A 42 -26.28 2.80 14.29
N LEU A 43 -25.33 3.41 15.00
CA LEU A 43 -24.59 2.78 16.08
C LEU A 43 -24.57 3.70 17.30
N PHE A 44 -25.17 3.25 18.39
CA PHE A 44 -25.40 4.01 19.63
C PHE A 44 -26.09 5.36 19.35
N GLY A 45 -27.16 5.32 18.55
CA GLY A 45 -27.90 6.53 18.15
C GLY A 45 -27.14 7.47 17.22
N ARG A 46 -25.95 7.08 16.73
CA ARG A 46 -25.15 7.89 15.79
C ARG A 46 -25.14 7.28 14.41
N ASP A 47 -25.37 8.13 13.42
CA ASP A 47 -25.29 7.74 12.01
C ASP A 47 -23.83 7.59 11.59
N LEU A 48 -23.52 6.44 10.99
CA LEU A 48 -22.23 6.08 10.45
C LEU A 48 -22.37 5.73 8.97
N ASP A 49 -21.60 6.40 8.14
CA ASP A 49 -21.51 6.09 6.71
C ASP A 49 -20.67 4.82 6.50
N LEU A 50 -21.29 3.78 5.93
CA LEU A 50 -20.66 2.51 5.57
C LEU A 50 -20.05 2.52 4.16
N SER A 51 -20.39 3.50 3.33
CA SER A 51 -19.86 3.63 1.96
C SER A 51 -18.33 3.55 1.85
N PRO A 52 -17.52 4.12 2.77
CA PRO A 52 -16.07 4.01 2.70
C PRO A 52 -15.51 2.69 3.26
N TYR A 53 -16.33 1.86 3.90
CA TYR A 53 -15.91 0.63 4.56
C TYR A 53 -16.42 -0.63 3.87
N PHE A 54 -17.60 -0.59 3.25
CA PHE A 54 -18.23 -1.74 2.60
C PHE A 54 -18.08 -1.64 1.08
N PHE A 55 -17.51 -2.68 0.46
CA PHE A 55 -17.23 -2.71 -0.97
C PHE A 55 -17.92 -3.91 -1.63
N GLY A 56 -18.50 -3.67 -2.81
CA GLY A 56 -19.26 -4.68 -3.54
C GLY A 56 -20.52 -5.10 -2.81
N VAL A 57 -21.29 -4.12 -2.34
CA VAL A 57 -22.57 -4.33 -1.65
C VAL A 57 -23.65 -4.68 -2.66
N GLU A 58 -24.40 -5.73 -2.38
CA GLU A 58 -25.65 -6.06 -3.06
C GLU A 58 -26.80 -5.86 -2.09
N GLU A 59 -27.81 -5.11 -2.49
CA GLU A 59 -29.01 -4.82 -1.71
C GLU A 59 -30.18 -5.69 -2.18
N TYR A 60 -31.19 -5.86 -1.32
CA TYR A 60 -32.42 -6.50 -1.74
C TYR A 60 -33.16 -5.63 -2.78
N PRO A 61 -33.72 -6.23 -3.85
CA PRO A 61 -34.23 -5.51 -5.02
C PRO A 61 -35.41 -4.57 -4.72
N SER A 62 -36.09 -4.75 -3.59
CA SER A 62 -37.25 -3.93 -3.20
C SER A 62 -36.92 -2.79 -2.25
N GLY A 63 -35.67 -2.67 -1.78
CA GLY A 63 -35.35 -1.83 -0.62
C GLY A 63 -36.05 -2.30 0.67
N ASP A 64 -36.68 -3.48 0.62
CA ASP A 64 -37.34 -4.09 1.76
C ASP A 64 -36.27 -4.53 2.76
N ILE A 65 -36.46 -4.11 4.01
CA ILE A 65 -35.71 -4.62 5.14
C ILE A 65 -36.17 -6.05 5.34
N ASP A 66 -35.24 -7.00 5.23
CA ASP A 66 -35.55 -8.39 5.58
C ASP A 66 -35.98 -8.42 7.05
N ARG A 67 -37.20 -8.89 7.32
CA ARG A 67 -37.77 -8.90 8.69
C ARG A 67 -37.00 -9.84 9.61
N VAL A 68 -36.26 -10.78 9.03
CA VAL A 68 -35.41 -11.73 9.76
C VAL A 68 -34.03 -11.12 10.04
N SER A 69 -33.39 -10.51 9.04
CA SER A 69 -32.04 -9.94 9.18
C SER A 69 -31.99 -8.49 9.67
N GLY A 70 -33.11 -7.76 9.64
CA GLY A 70 -33.20 -6.36 10.08
C GLY A 70 -32.39 -5.37 9.24
N THR A 71 -31.90 -5.79 8.06
CA THR A 71 -31.01 -5.01 7.18
C THR A 71 -31.50 -5.03 5.72
N ASN A 72 -31.12 -4.01 4.96
CA ASN A 72 -31.31 -3.94 3.50
C ASN A 72 -30.14 -4.56 2.71
N ILE A 73 -29.10 -5.04 3.40
CA ILE A 73 -27.89 -5.60 2.81
C ILE A 73 -28.10 -7.10 2.55
N LYS A 74 -28.02 -7.52 1.28
CA LYS A 74 -28.04 -8.93 0.89
C LYS A 74 -26.66 -9.58 0.99
N TYR A 75 -25.63 -8.89 0.49
CA TYR A 75 -24.25 -9.39 0.52
C TYR A 75 -23.23 -8.25 0.45
N VAL A 76 -22.03 -8.47 1.03
CA VAL A 76 -20.89 -7.56 0.96
C VAL A 76 -19.64 -8.35 0.58
N LYS A 77 -18.91 -7.90 -0.44
CA LYS A 77 -17.72 -8.59 -0.95
C LYS A 77 -16.46 -8.34 -0.11
N LEU A 78 -16.29 -7.13 0.41
CA LEU A 78 -15.14 -6.75 1.21
C LEU A 78 -15.54 -5.71 2.26
N VAL A 79 -15.06 -5.92 3.50
CA VAL A 79 -15.22 -4.98 4.60
C VAL A 79 -13.84 -4.47 4.99
N ALA A 80 -13.65 -3.16 4.93
CA ALA A 80 -12.46 -2.49 5.43
C ALA A 80 -12.70 -2.01 6.86
N LEU A 81 -11.73 -2.24 7.73
CA LEU A 81 -11.72 -1.78 9.11
C LEU A 81 -10.47 -0.95 9.33
N HIS A 82 -10.63 0.22 9.96
CA HIS A 82 -9.52 1.10 10.31
C HIS A 82 -9.43 1.24 11.82
N PHE A 83 -8.31 0.80 12.39
CA PHE A 83 -7.99 1.09 13.78
C PHE A 83 -7.27 2.43 13.83
N ARG A 84 -7.86 3.41 14.54
CA ARG A 84 -7.22 4.68 14.85
C ARG A 84 -7.23 4.87 16.35
N THR A 85 -6.07 4.73 16.96
CA THR A 85 -5.89 4.97 18.40
C THR A 85 -4.78 6.00 18.60
N PRO A 86 -4.93 6.92 19.56
CA PRO A 86 -3.82 7.77 19.95
C PRO A 86 -2.71 6.90 20.55
N ARG A 87 -1.45 7.22 20.22
CA ARG A 87 -0.31 6.56 20.84
C ARG A 87 -0.27 6.91 22.33
N PRO A 88 -0.11 5.93 23.24
CA PRO A 88 0.13 6.20 24.65
C PRO A 88 1.37 7.06 24.86
N ASN A 89 1.36 7.92 25.89
CA ASN A 89 2.49 8.82 26.17
C ASN A 89 3.78 8.08 26.54
N GLU A 90 3.66 6.85 27.05
CA GLU A 90 4.78 5.99 27.45
C GLU A 90 5.42 5.27 26.25
N TRP A 91 4.76 5.24 25.09
CA TRP A 91 5.23 4.51 23.92
C TRP A 91 6.06 5.39 23.00
N THR A 92 7.21 4.85 22.59
CA THR A 92 7.99 5.41 21.50
C THR A 92 7.32 5.14 20.16
N SER A 93 7.82 5.77 19.09
CA SER A 93 7.36 5.45 17.73
C SER A 93 7.63 3.99 17.35
N ASP A 94 8.72 3.41 17.84
CA ASP A 94 9.10 2.03 17.55
C ASP A 94 8.19 1.03 18.28
N ASP A 95 7.76 1.35 19.50
CA ASP A 95 6.80 0.52 20.26
C ASP A 95 5.44 0.46 19.55
N ALA A 96 4.96 1.60 19.04
CA ALA A 96 3.74 1.64 18.24
C ALA A 96 3.86 0.80 16.96
N LEU A 97 5.02 0.87 16.28
CA LEU A 97 5.30 0.09 15.09
C LEU A 97 5.41 -1.41 15.41
N HIS A 98 5.99 -1.74 16.56
CA HIS A 98 6.08 -3.11 17.06
C HIS A 98 4.69 -3.70 17.31
N TRP A 99 3.81 -2.94 17.98
CA TRP A 99 2.41 -3.32 18.16
C TRP A 99 1.70 -3.56 16.82
N GLU A 100 1.88 -2.68 15.82
CA GLU A 100 1.32 -2.89 14.48
C GLU A 100 1.79 -4.21 13.84
N ARG A 101 3.07 -4.57 14.01
CA ARG A 101 3.59 -5.86 13.54
C ARG A 101 2.97 -7.03 14.27
N LEU A 102 2.80 -6.95 15.59
CA LEU A 102 2.17 -8.03 16.38
C LEU A 102 0.74 -8.28 15.94
N VAL A 103 -0.05 -7.22 15.74
CA VAL A 103 -1.43 -7.32 15.24
C VAL A 103 -1.45 -7.96 13.85
N GLY A 104 -0.59 -7.50 12.93
CA GLY A 104 -0.49 -8.08 11.59
C GLY A 104 -0.07 -9.55 11.62
N ASN A 105 0.87 -9.89 12.51
CA ASN A 105 1.38 -11.25 12.69
C ASN A 105 0.30 -12.20 13.21
N TYR A 106 -0.52 -11.75 14.16
CA TYR A 106 -1.66 -12.50 14.66
C TYR A 106 -2.63 -12.87 13.54
N PHE A 107 -3.06 -11.90 12.73
CA PHE A 107 -3.98 -12.18 11.60
C PHE A 107 -3.38 -13.05 10.50
N LYS A 108 -2.06 -13.05 10.35
CA LYS A 108 -1.38 -13.85 9.32
C LYS A 108 -1.11 -15.28 9.78
N ASN A 109 -0.68 -15.47 11.02
CA ASN A 109 -0.08 -16.73 11.49
C ASN A 109 -0.94 -17.46 12.53
N GLU A 110 -1.76 -16.74 13.30
CA GLU A 110 -2.54 -17.32 14.41
C GLU A 110 -4.03 -17.37 14.09
N TYR A 111 -4.55 -16.39 13.36
CA TYR A 111 -5.96 -16.36 12.97
C TYR A 111 -6.28 -17.48 11.98
N ASN A 112 -7.09 -18.44 12.42
CA ASN A 112 -7.55 -19.55 11.61
C ASN A 112 -9.08 -19.61 11.63
N SER A 113 -9.70 -19.11 10.57
CA SER A 113 -11.14 -19.21 10.33
C SER A 113 -11.40 -19.45 8.86
N SER A 114 -12.37 -20.31 8.55
CA SER A 114 -12.81 -20.57 7.18
C SER A 114 -13.85 -19.54 6.68
N LEU A 115 -14.39 -18.71 7.57
CA LEU A 115 -15.50 -17.79 7.25
C LEU A 115 -15.02 -16.46 6.67
N ILE A 116 -13.93 -15.91 7.19
CA ILE A 116 -13.40 -14.62 6.76
C ILE A 116 -11.89 -14.71 6.54
N ARG A 117 -11.42 -14.05 5.48
CA ARG A 117 -9.99 -13.90 5.19
C ARG A 117 -9.56 -12.48 5.57
N PRO A 118 -8.99 -12.27 6.77
CA PRO A 118 -8.49 -10.95 7.13
C PRO A 118 -7.23 -10.63 6.33
N ILE A 119 -7.11 -9.38 5.90
CA ILE A 119 -5.91 -8.84 5.29
C ILE A 119 -5.50 -7.65 6.14
N ALA A 120 -4.44 -7.81 6.94
CA ALA A 120 -3.92 -6.74 7.77
C ALA A 120 -2.99 -5.85 6.93
N PHE A 121 -3.24 -4.54 6.94
CA PHE A 121 -2.38 -3.55 6.32
C PHE A 121 -1.93 -2.54 7.38
N SER A 122 -0.63 -2.29 7.44
CA SER A 122 -0.04 -1.33 8.37
C SER A 122 1.21 -0.68 7.77
N VAL A 123 1.63 0.44 8.36
CA VAL A 123 2.86 1.13 7.94
C VAL A 123 4.06 0.25 8.26
N ALA A 124 4.05 -0.41 9.42
CA ALA A 124 5.10 -1.38 9.79
C ALA A 124 5.27 -2.49 8.76
N HIS A 125 4.16 -3.09 8.33
CA HIS A 125 4.20 -4.18 7.36
C HIS A 125 4.75 -3.71 6.01
N THR A 126 4.33 -2.52 5.58
CA THR A 126 4.80 -1.92 4.32
C THR A 126 6.31 -1.63 4.37
N GLN A 127 6.83 -1.13 5.49
CA GLN A 127 8.26 -0.90 5.67
C GLN A 127 9.05 -2.20 5.57
N ASP A 128 8.61 -3.24 6.28
CA ASP A 128 9.29 -4.55 6.25
C ASP A 128 9.30 -5.15 4.84
N GLU A 129 8.22 -4.97 4.09
CA GLU A 129 8.13 -5.45 2.70
C GLU A 129 9.04 -4.64 1.75
N ILE A 130 9.14 -3.32 1.93
CA ILE A 130 10.06 -2.47 1.16
C ILE A 130 11.51 -2.84 1.43
N VAL A 131 11.89 -3.03 2.71
CA VAL A 131 13.26 -3.42 3.08
C VAL A 131 13.59 -4.80 2.49
N ARG A 132 12.66 -5.75 2.56
CA ARG A 132 12.86 -7.08 1.99
C ARG A 132 12.99 -7.03 0.47
N ALA A 133 12.15 -6.25 -0.21
CA ALA A 133 12.25 -6.05 -1.66
C ALA A 133 13.59 -5.41 -2.06
N GLY A 134 14.04 -4.42 -1.29
CA GLY A 134 15.35 -3.78 -1.49
C GLY A 134 16.51 -4.78 -1.33
N LEU A 135 16.47 -5.60 -0.29
CA LEU A 135 17.49 -6.63 -0.06
C LEU A 135 17.47 -7.72 -1.14
N ALA A 136 16.28 -8.12 -1.59
CA ALA A 136 16.13 -9.06 -2.70
C ALA A 136 16.71 -8.51 -4.01
N LEU A 137 16.69 -7.18 -4.21
CA LEU A 137 17.25 -6.53 -5.40
C LEU A 137 18.79 -6.42 -5.37
N MET A 138 19.38 -6.30 -4.17
CA MET A 138 20.82 -6.10 -3.95
C MET A 138 21.73 -7.05 -4.76
N PRO A 139 21.56 -8.38 -4.74
CA PRO A 139 22.46 -9.29 -5.45
C PRO A 139 22.44 -9.07 -6.97
N TYR A 140 21.29 -8.70 -7.55
CA TYR A 140 21.17 -8.44 -8.98
C TYR A 140 21.95 -7.19 -9.39
N ILE A 141 21.89 -6.12 -8.60
CA ILE A 141 22.66 -4.89 -8.83
C ILE A 141 24.16 -5.19 -8.76
N PHE A 142 24.58 -6.00 -7.78
CA PHE A 142 25.98 -6.37 -7.61
C PHE A 142 26.54 -7.14 -8.80
N VAL A 143 25.80 -8.13 -9.30
CA VAL A 143 26.17 -8.88 -10.52
C VAL A 143 26.23 -7.95 -11.74
N GLY A 144 25.26 -7.04 -11.87
CA GLY A 144 25.25 -6.03 -12.92
C GLY A 144 26.50 -5.15 -12.89
N PHE A 145 26.92 -4.70 -11.71
CA PHE A 145 28.12 -3.88 -11.54
C PHE A 145 29.40 -4.64 -11.96
N ILE A 146 29.53 -5.91 -11.55
CA ILE A 146 30.67 -6.76 -11.96
C ILE A 146 30.72 -6.90 -13.49
N LEU A 147 29.59 -7.20 -14.13
CA LEU A 147 29.50 -7.32 -15.58
C LEU A 147 29.90 -6.01 -16.28
N MET A 148 29.47 -4.86 -15.75
CA MET A 148 29.86 -3.54 -16.27
C MET A 148 31.37 -3.30 -16.15
N CYS A 149 31.98 -3.64 -15.01
CA CYS A 149 33.43 -3.51 -14.83
C CYS A 149 34.21 -4.39 -15.81
N ILE A 150 33.80 -5.66 -15.98
CA ILE A 150 34.45 -6.57 -16.92
C ILE A 150 34.36 -6.02 -18.34
N PHE A 151 33.17 -5.62 -18.78
CA PHE A 151 32.96 -5.07 -20.11
C PHE A 151 33.78 -3.79 -20.35
N ALA A 152 33.85 -2.91 -19.35
CA ALA A 152 34.66 -1.69 -19.43
C ALA A 152 36.16 -1.99 -19.56
N VAL A 153 36.70 -2.91 -18.74
CA VAL A 153 38.12 -3.30 -18.80
C VAL A 153 38.47 -3.92 -20.15
N VAL A 154 37.63 -4.83 -20.65
CA VAL A 154 37.84 -5.48 -21.95
C VAL A 154 37.80 -4.45 -23.08
N THR A 155 36.79 -3.58 -23.12
CA THR A 155 36.62 -2.57 -24.16
C THR A 155 37.79 -1.58 -24.19
N VAL A 156 38.21 -1.09 -23.02
CA VAL A 156 39.35 -0.17 -22.89
C VAL A 156 40.66 -0.86 -23.24
N GLY A 157 40.85 -2.13 -22.83
CA GLY A 157 42.04 -2.90 -23.15
C GLY A 157 42.23 -3.09 -24.66
N ILE A 158 41.16 -3.48 -25.35
CA ILE A 158 41.14 -3.62 -26.82
C ILE A 158 41.41 -2.27 -27.48
N SER A 159 40.71 -1.21 -27.07
CA SER A 159 40.88 0.14 -27.62
C SER A 159 42.31 0.68 -27.45
N SER A 160 42.92 0.43 -26.28
CA SER A 160 44.30 0.82 -25.99
C SER A 160 45.30 0.10 -26.92
N ALA A 161 45.13 -1.21 -27.13
CA ALA A 161 45.98 -1.98 -28.03
C ALA A 161 45.88 -1.47 -29.48
N TYR A 162 44.66 -1.24 -29.99
CA TYR A 162 44.45 -0.67 -31.33
C TYR A 162 45.09 0.71 -31.48
N THR A 163 44.98 1.56 -30.45
CA THR A 163 45.54 2.91 -30.47
C THR A 163 47.08 2.86 -30.48
N ARG A 164 47.69 2.00 -29.65
CA ARG A 164 49.14 1.79 -29.64
C ARG A 164 49.65 1.29 -30.99
N GLN A 165 48.97 0.31 -31.61
CA GLN A 165 49.40 -0.24 -32.88
C GLN A 165 49.34 0.80 -34.01
N LYS A 166 48.25 1.58 -34.10
CA LYS A 166 48.16 2.69 -35.06
C LYS A 166 49.26 3.73 -34.89
N PHE A 167 49.63 4.05 -33.64
CA PHE A 167 50.71 4.99 -33.34
C PHE A 167 52.08 4.46 -33.78
N TYR A 168 52.41 3.20 -33.50
CA TYR A 168 53.67 2.58 -33.92
C TYR A 168 53.82 2.54 -35.45
N SER A 169 52.79 2.11 -36.18
CA SER A 169 52.83 2.11 -37.65
C SER A 169 52.92 3.50 -38.27
N ALA A 170 52.38 4.53 -37.60
CA ALA A 170 52.53 5.92 -38.05
C ALA A 170 53.97 6.45 -37.85
N MET A 171 54.66 6.04 -36.78
CA MET A 171 56.07 6.39 -36.55
C MET A 171 57.01 5.73 -37.56
N GLU A 172 56.75 4.46 -37.92
CA GLU A 172 57.56 3.74 -38.90
C GLU A 172 57.48 4.39 -40.30
N LYS A 173 56.29 4.84 -40.70
CA LYS A 173 56.10 5.59 -41.96
C LYS A 173 56.75 6.99 -41.96
N LYS A 174 57.09 7.55 -40.80
CA LYS A 174 57.69 8.89 -40.65
C LYS A 174 59.22 8.86 -40.53
N LYS A 175 59.86 7.68 -40.51
CA LYS A 175 61.31 7.54 -40.42
C LYS A 175 61.96 8.06 -41.71
N PRO A 176 62.83 9.10 -41.68
CA PRO A 176 63.44 9.64 -42.88
C PRO A 176 64.39 8.63 -43.52
N SER A 177 64.25 8.42 -44.83
CA SER A 177 65.17 7.62 -45.64
C SER A 177 66.57 8.24 -45.57
N ALA A 178 67.54 7.52 -45.00
CA ALA A 178 68.93 7.97 -45.00
C ALA A 178 69.43 8.06 -46.46
N PRO A 179 70.12 9.14 -46.86
CA PRO A 179 70.68 9.22 -48.20
C PRO A 179 71.75 8.15 -48.37
N LEU A 180 71.64 7.36 -49.44
CA LEU A 180 72.64 6.39 -49.85
C LEU A 180 73.92 7.16 -50.22
N ILE A 181 74.94 7.08 -49.37
CA ILE A 181 76.29 7.53 -49.71
C ILE A 181 76.84 6.48 -50.68
N GLY A 182 76.86 6.84 -51.96
CA GLY A 182 77.59 6.10 -52.99
C GLY A 182 79.08 6.16 -52.68
N SER A 183 79.70 5.00 -52.56
CA SER A 183 81.14 4.85 -52.62
C SER A 183 81.51 4.53 -54.07
N ASP A 184 82.05 5.53 -54.77
CA ASP A 184 82.87 5.37 -55.97
C ASP A 184 84.15 4.56 -55.67
#